data_AF-A0A8T2VM50-F1
#
_entry.id   AF-A0A8T2VM50-F1
#
_cell.length_a   1.000
_cell.length_b   1.000
_cell.length_c   1.000
_cell.angle_alpha   90.00
_cell.angle_beta   90.00
_cell.angle_gamma   90.00
#
_symmetry.space_group_name_H-M   'P 1'
#
loop_
_entity.id
_entity.type
_entity.pdbx_description
1 polymer ?
#
loop_
_entity_poly.entity_id
_entity_poly.type
_entity_poly.pdbx_seq_one_letter_code
_entity_poly.pdbx_strand_id
1 'polypeptide(L)'
;MPKLVLTVEPTSTKLAESINDAISRQLEKPSSLASASLKPVDYSVVDEVIREDLPKDFNSYVIYILNLRKQGHPYAYSYDARDTSPSFTKCLGSLWTGRERYMWVDLAAGPVEYGPALSGEGLLPRGDAHPLATLHSTRQGTRAFVADLASLVWSAAQMLLVPSIRVPMHFETDLDVHFIHLHGSEQEIDSKGLDWELIQSTFTDGNKNGLLSKRQHLKFHKHKIKLSACSICVASLTRAMRSYTSRFHFENYTLIVSDYLDSKQLHWALRHSKHELFTKAGITSSASRVVPVYVFDLDQDRQLLLDRYHQSIAYRDMVIAVRTKASQGVSDYTCNGRHVILQSRQLERPIVGSLLQTLWGVTPTHLRWSTSHNNSIVDYTWSVGQTPFGPFSDLLSLSFVQKDAAHRNSLLITFNNSVSSAIEALQSVKAHGGERKLLGAKRHAEFMQRWHVFYFKLEKVMSSLSLFDFGTALYFMKSSDHDLMRLHRLVYDAAVEVQTTLVCFKDPPFPWKSILGFCCMLILGSYFWMKKDKIFSSKKKQF
;
A
#
# COMPACT_ATOMS: atom_id res chain seq x y z
N MET A 1 -23.26 2.93 6.77
CA MET A 1 -22.12 2.13 6.28
C MET A 1 -22.09 2.23 4.76
N PRO A 2 -20.91 2.42 4.12
CA PRO A 2 -20.83 2.33 2.66
C PRO A 2 -21.27 0.92 2.24
N LYS A 3 -22.18 0.85 1.28
CA LYS A 3 -22.73 -0.40 0.76
C LYS A 3 -22.08 -0.65 -0.59
N LEU A 4 -21.32 -1.74 -0.73
CA LEU A 4 -20.91 -2.23 -2.03
C LEU A 4 -22.15 -2.82 -2.71
N VAL A 5 -22.54 -2.27 -3.86
CA VAL A 5 -23.65 -2.79 -4.66
C VAL A 5 -23.04 -3.56 -5.82
N LEU A 6 -23.29 -4.87 -5.87
CA LEU A 6 -22.89 -5.73 -6.97
C LEU A 6 -24.12 -5.99 -7.84
N THR A 7 -24.04 -5.58 -9.09
CA THR A 7 -25.05 -5.89 -10.12
C THR A 7 -24.48 -6.98 -11.01
N VAL A 8 -25.22 -8.07 -11.18
CA VAL A 8 -24.83 -9.20 -12.02
C VAL A 8 -25.77 -9.26 -13.20
N GLU A 9 -25.22 -9.16 -14.41
CA GLU A 9 -25.98 -9.17 -15.65
C GLU A 9 -25.39 -10.22 -16.60
N PRO A 10 -26.24 -11.04 -17.25
CA PRO A 10 -25.76 -11.94 -18.29
C PRO A 10 -25.33 -11.13 -19.52
N THR A 11 -24.12 -11.39 -20.01
CA THR A 11 -23.61 -10.79 -21.25
C THR A 11 -24.22 -11.43 -22.50
N SER A 12 -24.15 -10.72 -23.63
CA SER A 12 -24.65 -11.21 -24.93
C SER A 12 -23.98 -12.52 -25.35
N THR A 13 -24.75 -13.48 -25.86
CA THR A 13 -24.22 -14.74 -26.40
C THR A 13 -23.25 -14.50 -27.56
N LYS A 14 -23.46 -13.44 -28.35
CA LYS A 14 -22.58 -13.04 -29.45
C LYS A 14 -21.17 -12.68 -28.97
N LEU A 15 -21.06 -12.03 -27.81
CA LEU A 15 -19.77 -11.67 -27.23
C LEU A 15 -18.99 -12.94 -26.86
N ALA A 16 -19.66 -13.88 -26.19
CA ALA A 16 -19.06 -15.16 -25.82
C ALA A 16 -18.62 -15.98 -27.04
N GLU A 17 -19.43 -16.00 -28.11
CA GLU A 17 -19.08 -16.66 -29.39
C GLU A 17 -17.88 -16.00 -30.05
N SER A 18 -17.84 -14.67 -30.12
CA SER A 18 -16.69 -13.92 -30.68
C SER A 18 -15.38 -14.24 -29.94
N ILE A 19 -15.41 -14.22 -28.61
CA ILE A 19 -14.25 -14.56 -27.77
C ILE A 19 -13.82 -16.02 -28.01
N ASN A 20 -14.79 -16.95 -28.01
CA ASN A 20 -14.52 -18.37 -28.20
C ASN A 20 -13.91 -18.67 -29.58
N ASP A 21 -14.38 -18.02 -30.64
CA ASP A 21 -13.85 -18.16 -31.99
C ASP A 21 -12.45 -17.55 -32.11
N ALA A 22 -12.22 -16.40 -31.48
CA ALA A 22 -10.92 -15.72 -31.47
C ALA A 22 -9.84 -16.58 -30.80
N ILE A 23 -10.16 -17.21 -29.65
CA ILE A 23 -9.28 -18.17 -28.97
C ILE A 23 -9.05 -19.41 -29.84
N SER A 24 -10.10 -20.00 -30.40
CA SER A 24 -10.00 -21.18 -31.28
C SER A 24 -9.00 -20.95 -32.42
N ARG A 25 -9.12 -19.81 -33.11
CA ARG A 25 -8.22 -19.43 -34.22
C ARG A 25 -6.76 -19.30 -33.78
N GLN A 26 -6.49 -18.86 -32.55
CA GLN A 26 -5.12 -18.78 -32.05
C GLN A 26 -4.57 -20.15 -31.68
N LEU A 27 -5.40 -21.06 -31.15
CA LEU A 27 -5.00 -22.41 -30.76
C LEU A 27 -4.71 -23.35 -31.94
N GLU A 28 -5.29 -23.05 -33.10
CA GLU A 28 -5.03 -23.71 -34.39
C GLU A 28 -3.66 -23.35 -34.98
N LYS A 29 -3.06 -22.23 -34.57
CA LYS A 29 -1.73 -21.85 -35.05
C LYS A 29 -0.68 -22.89 -34.58
N PRO A 30 0.26 -23.29 -35.45
CA PRO A 30 1.32 -24.21 -35.06
C PRO A 30 2.18 -23.58 -33.96
N SER A 31 2.22 -24.24 -32.81
CA SER A 31 3.05 -23.86 -31.67
C SER A 31 4.48 -24.39 -31.86
N SER A 32 5.48 -23.53 -31.69
CA SER A 32 6.90 -23.93 -31.62
C SER A 32 7.22 -24.78 -30.38
N LEU A 33 6.34 -24.75 -29.37
CA LEU A 33 6.46 -25.46 -28.10
C LEU A 33 5.41 -26.59 -28.06
N ALA A 34 5.73 -27.72 -28.70
CA ALA A 34 4.87 -28.91 -28.75
C ALA A 34 4.73 -29.63 -27.39
N SER A 35 5.47 -29.24 -26.34
CA SER A 35 5.58 -29.96 -25.06
C SER A 35 5.03 -29.22 -23.84
N ALA A 36 4.35 -28.08 -23.99
CA ALA A 36 3.75 -27.37 -22.87
C ALA A 36 2.37 -27.95 -22.54
N SER A 37 2.09 -28.15 -21.24
CA SER A 37 0.78 -28.62 -20.76
C SER A 37 -0.36 -27.64 -21.04
N LEU A 38 -0.03 -26.36 -21.27
CA LEU A 38 -0.94 -25.27 -21.62
C LEU A 38 -0.41 -24.58 -22.89
N LYS A 39 -1.27 -24.35 -23.88
CA LYS A 39 -0.95 -23.51 -25.04
C LYS A 39 -1.09 -22.02 -24.69
N PRO A 40 -0.09 -21.17 -25.01
CA PRO A 40 -0.19 -19.73 -24.79
C PRO A 40 -1.17 -19.08 -25.78
N VAL A 41 -2.09 -18.27 -25.26
CA VAL A 41 -3.01 -17.41 -26.01
C VAL A 41 -2.66 -15.97 -25.67
N ASP A 42 -2.62 -15.06 -26.64
CA ASP A 42 -2.29 -13.67 -26.34
C ASP A 42 -3.50 -13.02 -25.65
N TYR A 43 -3.27 -12.33 -24.53
CA TYR A 43 -4.35 -11.64 -23.80
C TYR A 43 -5.07 -10.61 -24.69
N SER A 44 -4.38 -10.01 -25.67
CA SER A 44 -4.93 -8.96 -26.53
C SER A 44 -6.14 -9.46 -27.33
N VAL A 45 -6.16 -10.75 -27.68
CA VAL A 45 -7.24 -11.38 -28.46
C VAL A 45 -8.59 -11.26 -27.76
N VAL A 46 -8.61 -11.40 -26.43
CA VAL A 46 -9.82 -11.27 -25.62
C VAL A 46 -10.02 -9.83 -25.18
N ASP A 47 -8.93 -9.15 -24.81
CA ASP A 47 -8.99 -7.77 -24.34
C ASP A 47 -9.53 -6.79 -25.39
N GLU A 48 -9.21 -6.98 -26.67
CA GLU A 48 -9.73 -6.15 -27.76
C GLU A 48 -11.25 -6.29 -27.90
N VAL A 49 -11.76 -7.53 -27.88
CA VAL A 49 -13.20 -7.81 -28.00
C VAL A 49 -13.97 -7.26 -26.80
N ILE A 50 -13.43 -7.43 -25.59
CA ILE A 50 -14.06 -6.90 -24.37
C ILE A 50 -14.05 -5.37 -24.37
N ARG A 51 -12.98 -4.74 -24.84
CA ARG A 51 -12.87 -3.27 -24.89
C ARG A 51 -13.91 -2.64 -25.82
N GLU A 52 -14.31 -3.33 -26.88
CA GLU A 52 -15.39 -2.89 -27.77
C GLU A 52 -16.78 -2.98 -27.12
N ASP A 53 -16.97 -3.91 -26.17
CA ASP A 53 -18.21 -4.10 -25.42
C ASP A 53 -18.35 -3.12 -24.24
N LEU A 54 -17.25 -2.51 -23.78
CA LEU A 54 -17.25 -1.63 -22.63
C LEU A 54 -18.22 -0.44 -22.81
N PRO A 55 -19.03 -0.13 -21.77
CA PRO A 55 -19.81 1.09 -21.78
C PRO A 55 -18.89 2.31 -21.84
N LYS A 56 -19.24 3.32 -22.65
CA LYS A 56 -18.37 4.47 -22.89
C LYS A 56 -18.24 5.44 -21.71
N ASP A 57 -19.20 5.43 -20.78
CA ASP A 57 -19.21 6.29 -19.59
C ASP A 57 -19.83 5.56 -18.41
N PHE A 58 -19.01 5.04 -17.49
CA PHE A 58 -19.51 4.48 -16.24
C PHE A 58 -18.60 4.81 -15.05
N ASN A 59 -19.22 5.22 -13.95
CA ASN A 59 -18.55 5.46 -12.65
C ASN A 59 -18.48 4.20 -11.80
N SER A 60 -18.47 3.03 -12.44
CA SER A 60 -18.39 1.73 -11.80
C SER A 60 -17.15 0.98 -12.28
N TYR A 61 -17.05 -0.26 -11.86
CA TYR A 61 -16.00 -1.18 -12.26
C TYR A 61 -16.67 -2.45 -12.77
N VAL A 62 -16.17 -3.00 -13.88
CA VAL A 62 -16.77 -4.16 -14.54
C VAL A 62 -15.85 -5.37 -14.45
N ILE A 63 -16.35 -6.47 -13.91
CA ILE A 63 -15.69 -7.78 -13.95
C ILE A 63 -16.40 -8.64 -14.98
N TYR A 64 -15.71 -9.00 -16.04
CA TYR A 64 -16.18 -10.04 -16.96
C TYR A 64 -15.74 -11.40 -16.41
N ILE A 65 -16.71 -12.24 -16.07
CA ILE A 65 -16.47 -13.65 -15.71
C ILE A 65 -16.78 -14.49 -16.95
N LEU A 66 -15.74 -14.98 -17.61
CA LEU A 66 -15.87 -15.75 -18.84
C LEU A 66 -16.01 -17.23 -18.49
N ASN A 67 -17.13 -17.82 -18.88
CA ASN A 67 -17.36 -19.27 -18.81
C ASN A 67 -17.51 -19.81 -20.23
N LEU A 68 -16.37 -19.96 -20.90
CA LEU A 68 -16.29 -20.28 -22.32
C LEU A 68 -16.46 -21.78 -22.59
N ARG A 69 -16.73 -22.14 -23.85
CA ARG A 69 -16.83 -23.55 -24.25
C ARG A 69 -15.46 -24.21 -24.17
N LYS A 70 -15.46 -25.52 -23.93
CA LYS A 70 -14.22 -26.31 -23.89
C LYS A 70 -13.53 -26.26 -25.26
N GLN A 71 -12.27 -25.85 -25.25
CA GLN A 71 -11.42 -25.78 -26.42
C GLN A 71 -10.74 -27.12 -26.72
N GLY A 72 -10.22 -27.28 -27.95
CA GLY A 72 -9.55 -28.51 -28.37
C GLY A 72 -8.24 -28.80 -27.62
N HIS A 73 -7.62 -27.78 -27.02
CA HIS A 73 -6.43 -27.89 -26.19
C HIS A 73 -6.57 -27.01 -24.94
N PRO A 74 -6.00 -27.41 -23.79
CA PRO A 74 -5.93 -26.55 -22.63
C PRO A 74 -5.01 -25.35 -22.91
N TYR A 75 -5.40 -24.18 -22.41
CA TYR A 75 -4.75 -22.92 -22.74
C TYR A 75 -4.68 -21.99 -21.53
N ALA A 76 -3.78 -21.01 -21.62
CA ALA A 76 -3.70 -19.91 -20.68
C ALA A 76 -3.12 -18.67 -21.39
N TYR A 77 -3.39 -17.50 -20.83
CA TYR A 77 -3.07 -16.22 -21.41
C TYR A 77 -1.61 -15.83 -21.16
N SER A 78 -1.04 -15.24 -22.18
CA SER A 78 0.34 -14.81 -22.29
C SER A 78 0.33 -13.28 -22.35
N TYR A 79 1.10 -12.61 -21.49
CA TYR A 79 1.05 -11.15 -21.32
C TYR A 79 2.16 -10.39 -22.05
N ASP A 80 3.21 -11.11 -22.45
CA ASP A 80 4.31 -10.56 -23.21
C ASP A 80 4.37 -11.19 -24.62
N ALA A 81 5.02 -10.49 -25.54
CA ALA A 81 5.25 -10.98 -26.90
C ALA A 81 6.48 -11.90 -27.01
N ARG A 82 7.20 -12.17 -25.90
CA ARG A 82 8.42 -12.98 -25.93
C ARG A 82 8.04 -14.46 -25.92
N ASP A 83 8.79 -15.26 -26.66
CA ASP A 83 8.64 -16.71 -26.58
C ASP A 83 9.39 -17.27 -25.37
N THR A 84 8.81 -18.29 -24.74
CA THR A 84 9.47 -19.05 -23.69
C THR A 84 10.72 -19.71 -24.25
N SER A 85 11.84 -19.58 -23.55
CA SER A 85 13.10 -20.24 -23.90
C SER A 85 13.76 -20.79 -22.64
N PRO A 86 14.81 -21.63 -22.74
CA PRO A 86 15.56 -22.07 -21.54
C PRO A 86 16.11 -20.90 -20.71
N SER A 87 16.28 -19.73 -21.33
CA SER A 87 16.81 -18.51 -20.73
C SER A 87 15.70 -17.52 -20.31
N PHE A 88 14.43 -17.86 -20.52
CA PHE A 88 13.28 -17.01 -20.18
C PHE A 88 12.01 -17.83 -19.94
N THR A 89 11.47 -17.76 -18.72
CA THR A 89 10.23 -18.45 -18.38
C THR A 89 9.04 -17.51 -18.50
N LYS A 90 8.11 -17.85 -19.39
CA LYS A 90 6.85 -17.13 -19.55
C LYS A 90 5.80 -17.64 -18.58
N CYS A 91 5.34 -16.78 -17.69
CA CYS A 91 4.24 -17.10 -16.78
C CYS A 91 2.90 -16.78 -17.43
N LEU A 92 2.19 -17.84 -17.84
CA LEU A 92 0.82 -17.75 -18.34
C LEU A 92 -0.17 -17.55 -17.20
N GLY A 93 -1.33 -16.96 -17.47
CA GLY A 93 -2.43 -16.80 -16.52
C GLY A 93 -3.84 -16.87 -17.10
N SER A 94 -4.83 -16.55 -16.28
CA SER A 94 -6.27 -16.75 -16.57
C SER A 94 -7.07 -15.45 -16.49
N LEU A 95 -6.40 -14.33 -16.21
CA LEU A 95 -7.04 -13.03 -16.03
C LEU A 95 -6.26 -11.91 -16.69
N TRP A 96 -6.93 -10.78 -16.87
CA TRP A 96 -6.32 -9.53 -17.29
C TRP A 96 -7.00 -8.36 -16.60
N THR A 97 -6.20 -7.36 -16.28
CA THR A 97 -6.67 -6.10 -15.71
C THR A 97 -6.45 -5.00 -16.75
N GLY A 98 -7.51 -4.32 -17.15
CA GLY A 98 -7.45 -3.31 -18.19
C GLY A 98 -6.79 -2.00 -17.74
N ARG A 99 -6.58 -1.11 -18.72
CA ARG A 99 -6.15 0.28 -18.46
C ARG A 99 -7.29 1.15 -17.93
N GLU A 100 -8.52 0.82 -18.31
CA GLU A 100 -9.76 1.39 -17.81
C GLU A 100 -10.33 0.48 -16.71
N ARG A 101 -11.40 0.90 -16.02
CA ARG A 101 -11.96 0.22 -14.85
C ARG A 101 -12.73 -1.06 -15.20
N TYR A 102 -12.03 -2.01 -15.80
CA TYR A 102 -12.52 -3.36 -16.05
C TYR A 102 -11.43 -4.41 -15.88
N MET A 103 -11.88 -5.64 -15.64
CA MET A 103 -11.04 -6.83 -15.74
C MET A 103 -11.84 -7.94 -16.41
N TRP A 104 -11.13 -8.97 -16.84
CA TRP A 104 -11.76 -10.25 -17.15
C TRP A 104 -11.03 -11.40 -16.48
N VAL A 105 -11.79 -12.42 -16.09
CA VAL A 105 -11.29 -13.69 -15.57
C VAL A 105 -11.93 -14.81 -16.38
N ASP A 106 -11.10 -15.66 -16.96
CA ASP A 106 -11.53 -16.80 -17.74
C ASP A 106 -11.48 -18.08 -16.91
N LEU A 107 -12.66 -18.62 -16.62
CA LEU A 107 -12.84 -19.84 -15.82
C LEU A 107 -12.53 -21.12 -16.61
N ALA A 108 -12.37 -21.02 -17.94
CA ALA A 108 -12.00 -22.13 -18.81
C ALA A 108 -10.47 -22.18 -19.08
N ALA A 109 -9.74 -21.12 -18.78
CA ALA A 109 -8.29 -21.06 -18.90
C ALA A 109 -7.58 -21.72 -17.71
N GLY A 110 -6.49 -22.45 -17.97
CA GLY A 110 -5.70 -23.16 -16.97
C GLY A 110 -5.95 -24.68 -16.96
N PRO A 111 -5.70 -25.37 -15.83
CA PRO A 111 -5.31 -24.83 -14.51
C PRO A 111 -3.90 -24.24 -14.53
N VAL A 112 -3.75 -23.04 -13.97
CA VAL A 112 -2.46 -22.36 -13.75
C VAL A 112 -1.93 -22.66 -12.35
N GLU A 113 -0.63 -22.47 -12.16
CA GLU A 113 0.06 -22.71 -10.89
C GLU A 113 1.12 -21.63 -10.69
N TYR A 114 1.18 -21.04 -9.50
CA TYR A 114 2.17 -20.02 -9.14
C TYR A 114 2.61 -20.18 -7.69
N GLY A 115 3.86 -19.87 -7.40
CA GLY A 115 4.26 -19.65 -6.03
C GLY A 115 5.73 -19.87 -5.78
N PRO A 116 6.12 -19.93 -4.49
CA PRO A 116 7.48 -20.28 -4.10
C PRO A 116 7.76 -21.75 -4.44
N ALA A 117 8.95 -22.02 -4.99
CA ALA A 117 9.42 -23.34 -5.38
C ALA A 117 9.79 -24.22 -4.17
N LEU A 118 10.34 -23.60 -3.12
CA LEU A 118 10.91 -24.30 -1.96
C LEU A 118 10.12 -24.04 -0.69
N SER A 119 9.93 -22.76 -0.34
CA SER A 119 9.27 -22.35 0.90
C SER A 119 8.78 -20.90 0.76
N GLY A 120 7.58 -20.64 1.27
CA GLY A 120 6.98 -19.32 1.30
C GLY A 120 5.46 -19.39 1.38
N GLU A 121 4.84 -18.22 1.48
CA GLU A 121 3.39 -18.08 1.48
C GLU A 121 2.85 -17.81 0.07
N GLY A 122 1.55 -17.95 -0.10
CA GLY A 122 0.85 -17.57 -1.33
C GLY A 122 0.94 -18.57 -2.47
N LEU A 123 1.41 -19.81 -2.23
CA LEU A 123 1.37 -20.88 -3.22
C LEU A 123 -0.07 -21.07 -3.72
N LEU A 124 -0.23 -20.99 -5.03
CA LEU A 124 -1.44 -21.29 -5.77
C LEU A 124 -1.21 -22.61 -6.50
N PRO A 125 -1.60 -23.74 -5.89
CA PRO A 125 -1.41 -25.03 -6.50
C PRO A 125 -2.35 -25.19 -7.69
N ARG A 126 -1.97 -26.12 -8.57
CA ARG A 126 -2.74 -26.45 -9.77
C ARG A 126 -4.14 -26.91 -9.40
N GLY A 127 -5.15 -26.15 -9.81
CA GLY A 127 -6.57 -26.46 -9.58
C GLY A 127 -7.26 -25.59 -8.52
N ASP A 128 -6.50 -24.84 -7.72
CA ASP A 128 -7.04 -24.04 -6.61
C ASP A 128 -7.07 -22.53 -6.90
N ALA A 129 -6.40 -22.09 -7.98
CA ALA A 129 -6.24 -20.66 -8.30
C ALA A 129 -7.56 -19.94 -8.65
N HIS A 130 -8.49 -20.65 -9.30
CA HIS A 130 -9.82 -20.15 -9.67
C HIS A 130 -10.84 -21.28 -9.64
N PRO A 131 -12.14 -20.98 -9.44
CA PRO A 131 -13.20 -21.96 -9.65
C PRO A 131 -13.18 -22.43 -11.10
N LEU A 132 -12.46 -23.51 -11.36
CA LEU A 132 -12.46 -24.14 -12.67
C LEU A 132 -13.84 -24.76 -12.85
N ALA A 133 -14.63 -24.22 -13.77
CA ALA A 133 -15.98 -24.71 -14.04
C ALA A 133 -15.99 -26.23 -14.31
N THR A 134 -14.87 -26.77 -14.82
CA THR A 134 -14.66 -28.20 -15.09
C THR A 134 -14.52 -29.07 -13.83
N LEU A 135 -14.10 -28.53 -12.68
CA LEU A 135 -13.92 -29.29 -11.44
C LEU A 135 -15.22 -29.44 -10.62
N HIS A 136 -16.27 -28.68 -10.95
CA HIS A 136 -17.50 -28.58 -10.16
C HIS A 136 -18.74 -29.21 -10.82
N SER A 137 -18.57 -30.24 -11.66
CA SER A 137 -19.65 -30.82 -12.50
C SER A 137 -20.80 -31.53 -11.75
N THR A 138 -20.71 -31.69 -10.43
CA THR A 138 -21.74 -32.35 -9.60
C THR A 138 -22.63 -31.33 -8.87
N ARG A 139 -23.83 -31.75 -8.40
CA ARG A 139 -24.77 -30.88 -7.66
C ARG A 139 -24.20 -30.32 -6.34
N GLN A 140 -23.28 -31.06 -5.69
CA GLN A 140 -22.49 -30.55 -4.55
C GLN A 140 -21.40 -29.59 -5.02
N GLY A 141 -20.79 -29.87 -6.18
CA GLY A 141 -19.87 -28.97 -6.88
C GLY A 141 -20.46 -27.59 -7.16
N THR A 142 -21.75 -27.49 -7.49
CA THR A 142 -22.40 -26.19 -7.77
C THR A 142 -22.37 -25.23 -6.57
N ARG A 143 -22.54 -25.71 -5.33
CA ARG A 143 -22.47 -24.84 -4.14
C ARG A 143 -21.05 -24.38 -3.86
N ALA A 144 -20.08 -25.28 -3.99
CA ALA A 144 -18.65 -24.95 -3.86
C ALA A 144 -18.24 -23.92 -4.94
N PHE A 145 -18.63 -24.14 -6.20
CA PHE A 145 -18.37 -23.24 -7.31
C PHE A 145 -18.90 -21.82 -7.06
N VAL A 146 -20.13 -21.69 -6.55
CA VAL A 146 -20.70 -20.38 -6.22
C VAL A 146 -19.93 -19.72 -5.06
N ALA A 147 -19.49 -20.48 -4.07
CA ALA A 147 -18.69 -19.97 -2.96
C ALA A 147 -17.30 -19.50 -3.44
N ASP A 148 -16.66 -20.27 -4.31
CA ASP A 148 -15.36 -19.97 -4.90
C ASP A 148 -15.44 -18.77 -5.85
N LEU A 149 -16.52 -18.65 -6.63
CA LEU A 149 -16.79 -17.48 -7.47
C LEU A 149 -17.04 -16.23 -6.62
N ALA A 150 -17.82 -16.35 -5.53
CA ALA A 150 -18.03 -15.26 -4.59
C ALA A 150 -16.72 -14.83 -3.92
N SER A 151 -15.86 -15.80 -3.56
CA SER A 151 -14.53 -15.55 -3.02
C SER A 151 -13.62 -14.83 -4.02
N LEU A 152 -13.64 -15.24 -5.30
CA LEU A 152 -12.91 -14.59 -6.38
C LEU A 152 -13.37 -13.13 -6.56
N VAL A 153 -14.67 -12.89 -6.66
CA VAL A 153 -15.24 -11.53 -6.81
C VAL A 153 -14.93 -10.67 -5.58
N TRP A 154 -14.97 -11.24 -4.38
CA TRP A 154 -14.59 -10.54 -3.16
C TRP A 154 -13.10 -10.20 -3.11
N SER A 155 -12.23 -11.15 -3.46
CA SER A 155 -10.78 -10.93 -3.57
C SER A 155 -10.47 -9.84 -4.61
N ALA A 156 -11.13 -9.89 -5.77
CA ALA A 156 -11.05 -8.86 -6.80
C ALA A 156 -11.48 -7.49 -6.25
N ALA A 157 -12.60 -7.41 -5.52
CA ALA A 157 -13.04 -6.15 -4.92
C ALA A 157 -12.01 -5.59 -3.91
N GLN A 158 -11.39 -6.45 -3.10
CA GLN A 158 -10.36 -6.03 -2.14
C GLN A 158 -9.09 -5.52 -2.84
N MET A 159 -8.63 -6.19 -3.89
CA MET A 159 -7.38 -5.82 -4.56
C MET A 159 -7.56 -4.65 -5.53
N LEU A 160 -8.68 -4.59 -6.23
CA LEU A 160 -8.86 -3.70 -7.38
C LEU A 160 -9.57 -2.40 -6.99
N LEU A 161 -10.53 -2.44 -6.06
CA LEU A 161 -11.29 -1.25 -5.64
C LEU A 161 -10.70 -0.59 -4.39
N VAL A 162 -10.30 -1.42 -3.42
CA VAL A 162 -9.90 -0.94 -2.09
C VAL A 162 -8.55 -1.55 -1.69
N PRO A 163 -7.50 -1.43 -2.53
CA PRO A 163 -6.19 -1.98 -2.19
C PRO A 163 -5.72 -1.41 -0.84
N SER A 164 -5.01 -2.26 -0.11
CA SER A 164 -4.45 -1.91 1.19
C SER A 164 -3.43 -0.77 1.04
N ILE A 165 -3.25 0.03 2.09
CA ILE A 165 -2.23 1.09 2.13
C ILE A 165 -1.14 0.66 3.11
N ARG A 166 0.06 0.41 2.60
CA ARG A 166 1.21 0.00 3.44
C ARG A 166 2.06 1.18 3.89
N VAL A 167 2.30 2.14 2.98
CA VAL A 167 3.17 3.29 3.23
C VAL A 167 2.33 4.57 3.11
N PRO A 168 2.17 5.35 4.20
CA PRO A 168 1.38 6.58 4.14
C PRO A 168 2.16 7.66 3.38
N MET A 169 1.62 8.06 2.23
CA MET A 169 2.18 9.13 1.39
C MET A 169 1.23 10.31 1.33
N HIS A 170 1.76 11.52 1.59
CA HIS A 170 0.99 12.75 1.46
C HIS A 170 0.96 13.23 0.02
N PHE A 171 -0.10 13.97 -0.32
CA PHE A 171 -0.18 14.63 -1.62
C PHE A 171 0.81 15.80 -1.68
N GLU A 172 1.77 15.69 -2.60
CA GLU A 172 2.71 16.75 -2.93
C GLU A 172 2.42 17.29 -4.34
N THR A 173 2.52 18.60 -4.52
CA THR A 173 2.37 19.23 -5.85
C THR A 173 3.58 18.98 -6.73
N ASP A 174 4.78 19.07 -6.17
CA ASP A 174 6.04 18.98 -6.91
C ASP A 174 6.87 17.82 -6.38
N LEU A 175 7.04 16.81 -7.23
CA LEU A 175 7.80 15.60 -6.97
C LEU A 175 9.04 15.56 -7.88
N ASP A 176 10.21 15.45 -7.28
CA ASP A 176 11.48 15.32 -8.02
C ASP A 176 12.10 13.97 -7.75
N VAL A 177 12.21 13.15 -8.80
CA VAL A 177 12.85 11.83 -8.74
C VAL A 177 14.27 11.93 -9.26
N HIS A 178 15.24 11.58 -8.41
CA HIS A 178 16.66 11.65 -8.75
C HIS A 178 17.21 10.23 -8.91
N PHE A 179 17.42 9.79 -10.14
CA PHE A 179 18.12 8.54 -10.45
C PHE A 179 19.62 8.72 -10.20
N ILE A 180 20.15 8.06 -9.17
CA ILE A 180 21.56 8.06 -8.82
C ILE A 180 22.14 6.72 -9.26
N HIS A 181 22.72 6.70 -10.46
CA HIS A 181 23.34 5.52 -11.05
C HIS A 181 24.76 5.37 -10.50
N LEU A 182 24.91 4.42 -9.57
CA LEU A 182 26.17 4.00 -8.98
C LEU A 182 26.76 2.91 -9.86
N HIS A 183 27.59 3.30 -10.83
CA HIS A 183 28.13 2.39 -11.82
C HIS A 183 29.55 1.94 -11.48
N GLY A 184 29.89 0.72 -11.89
CA GLY A 184 31.21 0.14 -11.77
C GLY A 184 32.30 0.82 -12.60
N SER A 185 33.41 0.11 -12.76
CA SER A 185 34.67 0.56 -13.34
C SER A 185 34.77 0.39 -14.87
N GLU A 186 33.82 -0.27 -15.51
CA GLU A 186 33.82 -0.46 -16.97
C GLU A 186 33.75 0.89 -17.72
N GLN A 187 34.50 1.00 -18.83
CA GLN A 187 34.60 2.23 -19.65
C GLN A 187 33.30 2.55 -20.38
N GLU A 188 32.51 1.53 -20.73
CA GLU A 188 31.17 1.67 -21.31
C GLU A 188 30.12 1.22 -20.29
N ILE A 189 29.15 2.10 -20.05
CA ILE A 189 28.02 1.80 -19.16
C ILE A 189 27.02 0.97 -19.95
N ASP A 190 26.89 -0.32 -19.63
CA ASP A 190 25.82 -1.17 -20.16
C ASP A 190 24.45 -0.63 -19.73
N SER A 191 23.76 0.04 -20.64
CA SER A 191 22.43 0.59 -20.43
C SER A 191 21.31 -0.42 -20.71
N LYS A 192 21.63 -1.65 -21.13
CA LYS A 192 20.60 -2.66 -21.43
C LYS A 192 19.84 -3.00 -20.15
N GLY A 193 18.51 -2.94 -20.20
CA GLY A 193 17.68 -3.18 -19.02
C GLY A 193 17.70 -2.04 -17.99
N LEU A 194 18.13 -0.84 -18.39
CA LEU A 194 18.03 0.38 -17.59
C LEU A 194 17.74 1.60 -18.48
N ASP A 195 16.61 1.53 -19.19
CA ASP A 195 16.09 2.65 -19.96
C ASP A 195 15.33 3.64 -19.06
N TRP A 196 15.96 4.79 -18.80
CA TRP A 196 15.37 5.85 -17.98
C TRP A 196 14.17 6.51 -18.65
N GLU A 197 14.18 6.66 -19.98
CA GLU A 197 13.10 7.30 -20.72
C GLU A 197 11.86 6.40 -20.71
N LEU A 198 12.04 5.08 -20.80
CA LEU A 198 10.96 4.11 -20.66
C LEU A 198 10.33 4.12 -19.25
N ILE A 199 11.14 4.24 -18.20
CA ILE A 199 10.63 4.39 -16.83
C ILE A 199 9.84 5.70 -16.71
N GLN A 200 10.35 6.80 -17.28
CA GLN A 200 9.71 8.12 -17.22
C GLN A 200 8.39 8.18 -17.99
N SER A 201 8.36 7.65 -19.21
CA SER A 201 7.15 7.61 -20.06
C SER A 201 6.02 6.84 -19.41
N THR A 202 6.33 5.78 -18.66
CA THR A 202 5.35 5.01 -17.88
C THR A 202 4.53 5.88 -16.91
N PHE A 203 5.13 6.96 -16.39
CA PHE A 203 4.47 7.91 -15.47
C PHE A 203 3.91 9.16 -16.16
N THR A 204 4.47 9.56 -17.31
CA THR A 204 4.23 10.87 -17.96
C THR A 204 3.37 10.78 -19.23
N ASP A 205 3.60 9.80 -20.11
CA ASP A 205 2.95 9.68 -21.42
C ASP A 205 1.53 9.11 -21.36
N GLY A 206 0.94 9.00 -20.16
CA GLY A 206 -0.45 8.64 -19.92
C GLY A 206 -1.46 9.70 -20.37
N ASN A 207 -1.22 10.37 -21.50
CA ASN A 207 -2.05 11.41 -22.10
C ASN A 207 -3.40 10.84 -22.56
N LYS A 208 -4.29 10.67 -21.57
CA LYS A 208 -5.76 10.66 -21.57
C LYS A 208 -6.31 10.21 -20.20
N ASN A 209 -5.52 9.51 -19.38
CA ASN A 209 -5.85 9.02 -18.02
C ASN A 209 -4.54 8.82 -17.21
N GLY A 210 -3.81 9.91 -16.98
CA GLY A 210 -2.47 9.90 -16.37
C GLY A 210 -2.49 9.54 -14.88
N LEU A 211 -1.35 9.05 -14.37
CA LEU A 211 -1.14 8.79 -12.93
C LEU A 211 -1.09 10.08 -12.11
N LEU A 212 -0.75 11.20 -12.75
CA LEU A 212 -0.63 12.50 -12.11
C LEU A 212 -1.99 13.17 -11.99
N SER A 213 -2.30 13.66 -10.79
CA SER A 213 -3.45 14.55 -10.58
C SER A 213 -3.25 15.86 -11.37
N LYS A 214 -4.34 16.55 -11.76
CA LYS A 214 -4.33 17.78 -12.61
C LYS A 214 -3.44 18.95 -12.14
N ARG A 215 -2.83 18.89 -10.94
CA ARG A 215 -1.93 19.91 -10.35
C ARG A 215 -0.63 19.31 -9.80
N GLN A 216 -0.32 18.06 -10.13
CA GLN A 216 0.89 17.39 -9.70
C GLN A 216 1.90 17.40 -10.83
N HIS A 217 3.12 17.81 -10.52
CA HIS A 217 4.26 17.85 -11.42
C HIS A 217 5.28 16.82 -10.96
N LEU A 218 5.76 16.01 -11.91
CA LEU A 218 6.76 14.99 -11.67
C LEU A 218 7.94 15.26 -12.61
N LYS A 219 9.13 15.47 -12.04
CA LYS A 219 10.37 15.66 -12.80
C LYS A 219 11.33 14.53 -12.48
N PHE A 220 12.13 14.18 -13.48
CA PHE A 220 13.14 13.16 -13.36
C PHE A 220 14.51 13.75 -13.68
N HIS A 221 15.47 13.47 -12.81
CA HIS A 221 16.85 13.90 -12.95
C HIS A 221 17.76 12.68 -12.90
N LYS A 222 18.80 12.67 -13.74
CA LYS A 222 19.76 11.57 -13.81
C LYS A 222 21.13 12.05 -13.36
N HIS A 223 21.73 11.27 -12.47
CA HIS A 223 23.02 11.50 -11.87
C HIS A 223 23.86 10.23 -12.00
N LYS A 224 25.14 10.39 -12.33
CA LYS A 224 26.09 9.28 -12.45
C LYS A 224 27.19 9.46 -11.44
N ILE A 225 27.48 8.41 -10.67
CA ILE A 225 28.58 8.39 -9.72
C ILE A 225 29.35 7.09 -9.93
N LYS A 226 30.66 7.21 -10.15
CA LYS A 226 31.57 6.06 -10.18
C LYS A 226 31.65 5.45 -8.78
N LEU A 227 31.37 4.15 -8.67
CA LEU A 227 31.39 3.44 -7.40
C LEU A 227 32.79 3.51 -6.75
N SER A 228 33.86 3.38 -7.55
CA SER A 228 35.25 3.50 -7.10
C SER A 228 35.60 4.88 -6.52
N ALA A 229 34.93 5.94 -6.98
CA ALA A 229 35.12 7.28 -6.46
C ALA A 229 34.28 7.54 -5.19
N CYS A 230 33.34 6.66 -4.83
CA CYS A 230 32.42 6.84 -3.70
C CYS A 230 32.71 5.85 -2.55
N SER A 231 33.62 6.22 -1.65
CA SER A 231 33.95 5.44 -0.45
C SER A 231 32.73 5.08 0.39
N ILE A 232 31.79 6.03 0.56
CA ILE A 232 30.53 5.83 1.29
C ILE A 232 29.66 4.75 0.62
N CYS A 233 29.56 4.77 -0.70
CA CYS A 233 28.75 3.83 -1.46
C CYS A 233 29.31 2.40 -1.34
N VAL A 234 30.64 2.26 -1.46
CA VAL A 234 31.35 0.99 -1.27
C VAL A 234 31.20 0.49 0.17
N ALA A 235 31.44 1.36 1.16
CA ALA A 235 31.30 0.99 2.58
C ALA A 235 29.87 0.55 2.93
N SER A 236 28.87 1.24 2.37
CA SER A 236 27.45 0.89 2.56
C SER A 236 27.13 -0.48 1.97
N LEU A 237 27.63 -0.77 0.76
CA LEU A 237 27.47 -2.06 0.09
C LEU A 237 28.12 -3.19 0.88
N THR A 238 29.39 -3.04 1.26
CA THR A 238 30.13 -4.05 2.03
C THR A 238 29.47 -4.32 3.39
N ARG A 239 28.97 -3.28 4.07
CA ARG A 239 28.27 -3.43 5.35
C ARG A 239 26.92 -4.13 5.22
N ALA A 240 26.23 -3.95 4.10
CA ALA A 240 24.94 -4.56 3.82
C ALA A 240 25.06 -6.01 3.31
N MET A 241 26.23 -6.43 2.81
CA MET A 241 26.42 -7.78 2.27
C MET A 241 26.29 -8.84 3.36
N ARG A 242 25.51 -9.88 3.08
CA ARG A 242 25.26 -11.03 3.94
C ARG A 242 25.31 -12.30 3.10
N SER A 243 25.69 -13.41 3.71
CA SER A 243 25.68 -14.72 3.06
C SER A 243 24.55 -15.58 3.64
N TYR A 244 23.98 -16.43 2.82
CA TYR A 244 23.03 -17.45 3.22
C TYR A 244 23.38 -18.78 2.56
N THR A 245 22.94 -19.87 3.18
CA THR A 245 23.15 -21.22 2.63
C THR A 245 21.80 -21.83 2.29
N SER A 246 21.61 -22.22 1.03
CA SER A 246 20.45 -22.98 0.58
C SER A 246 20.82 -24.46 0.40
N ARG A 247 19.83 -25.33 0.64
CA ARG A 247 19.92 -26.77 0.40
C ARG A 247 19.17 -27.09 -0.88
N PHE A 248 19.89 -27.54 -1.90
CA PHE A 248 19.28 -28.04 -3.13
C PHE A 248 19.39 -29.56 -3.16
N HIS A 249 18.26 -30.21 -3.42
CA HIS A 249 18.21 -31.64 -3.66
C HIS A 249 18.18 -31.86 -5.18
N PHE A 250 19.36 -32.18 -5.73
CA PHE A 250 19.46 -32.65 -7.12
C PHE A 250 19.38 -34.18 -7.09
N GLU A 251 20.52 -34.85 -6.88
CA GLU A 251 20.59 -36.30 -6.58
C GLU A 251 21.04 -36.55 -5.13
N ASN A 252 21.88 -35.66 -4.59
CA ASN A 252 22.29 -35.58 -3.17
C ASN A 252 22.05 -34.16 -2.64
N TYR A 253 21.98 -34.00 -1.31
CA TYR A 253 21.88 -32.68 -0.69
C TYR A 253 23.15 -31.88 -0.93
N THR A 254 23.06 -30.83 -1.75
CA THR A 254 24.14 -29.87 -1.97
C THR A 254 23.84 -28.57 -1.23
N LEU A 255 24.85 -28.06 -0.52
CA LEU A 255 24.79 -26.75 0.14
C LEU A 255 25.40 -25.72 -0.80
N ILE A 256 24.60 -24.74 -1.20
CA ILE A 256 25.07 -23.61 -2.00
C ILE A 256 25.09 -22.38 -1.10
N VAL A 257 26.25 -21.74 -0.99
CA VAL A 257 26.40 -20.46 -0.28
C VAL A 257 26.24 -19.35 -1.30
N SER A 258 25.25 -18.48 -1.06
CA SER A 258 24.92 -17.35 -1.91
C SER A 258 24.94 -16.06 -1.09
N ASP A 259 25.30 -14.96 -1.73
CA ASP A 259 25.35 -13.65 -1.09
C ASP A 259 24.11 -12.82 -1.45
N TYR A 260 23.69 -11.95 -0.54
CA TYR A 260 22.60 -11.00 -0.75
C TYR A 260 22.90 -9.68 -0.04
N LEU A 261 22.17 -8.64 -0.40
CA LEU A 261 22.24 -7.34 0.24
C LEU A 261 21.08 -7.17 1.22
N ASP A 262 21.39 -6.92 2.49
CA ASP A 262 20.41 -6.53 3.50
C ASP A 262 19.91 -5.11 3.19
N SER A 263 18.66 -5.03 2.75
CA SER A 263 18.06 -3.77 2.30
C SER A 263 17.94 -2.74 3.43
N LYS A 264 17.63 -3.18 4.66
CA LYS A 264 17.46 -2.31 5.81
C LYS A 264 18.79 -1.70 6.24
N GLN A 265 19.85 -2.51 6.23
CA GLN A 265 21.19 -2.04 6.54
C GLN A 265 21.69 -1.04 5.48
N LEU A 266 21.37 -1.27 4.21
CA LEU A 266 21.72 -0.38 3.11
C LEU A 266 20.92 0.94 3.17
N HIS A 267 19.60 0.86 3.42
CA HIS A 267 18.73 2.01 3.65
C HIS A 267 19.22 2.89 4.79
N TRP A 268 19.56 2.26 5.93
CA TRP A 268 20.11 2.97 7.07
C TRP A 268 21.39 3.72 6.68
N ALA A 269 22.34 3.06 6.00
CA ALA A 269 23.61 3.70 5.62
C ALA A 269 23.39 4.89 4.68
N LEU A 270 22.60 4.72 3.61
CA LEU A 270 22.31 5.75 2.62
C LEU A 270 21.53 6.94 3.21
N ARG A 271 20.64 6.69 4.17
CA ARG A 271 19.89 7.74 4.86
C ARG A 271 20.81 8.62 5.71
N HIS A 272 21.78 8.04 6.40
CA HIS A 272 22.72 8.79 7.24
C HIS A 272 23.75 9.56 6.40
N SER A 273 24.10 9.07 5.22
CA SER A 273 25.03 9.74 4.30
C SER A 273 24.34 10.58 3.22
N LYS A 274 23.05 10.89 3.36
CA LYS A 274 22.25 11.57 2.33
C LYS A 274 22.88 12.88 1.85
N HIS A 275 23.36 13.71 2.77
CA HIS A 275 23.91 15.02 2.44
C HIS A 275 25.19 14.92 1.58
N GLU A 276 26.11 14.02 1.95
CA GLU A 276 27.35 13.79 1.22
C GLU A 276 27.07 13.21 -0.18
N LEU A 277 26.15 12.25 -0.27
CA LEU A 277 25.74 11.66 -1.55
C LEU A 277 25.07 12.69 -2.47
N PHE A 278 24.21 13.55 -1.92
CA PHE A 278 23.53 14.59 -2.69
C PHE A 278 24.52 15.63 -3.21
N THR A 279 25.47 16.03 -2.37
CA THR A 279 26.56 16.94 -2.76
C THR A 279 27.40 16.33 -3.88
N LYS A 280 27.76 15.05 -3.76
CA LYS A 280 28.52 14.32 -4.77
C LYS A 280 27.76 14.13 -6.09
N ALA A 281 26.44 14.00 -6.02
CA ALA A 281 25.55 13.97 -7.17
C ALA A 281 25.29 15.37 -7.78
N GLY A 282 25.72 16.46 -7.12
CA GLY A 282 25.39 17.82 -7.56
C GLY A 282 23.93 18.20 -7.36
N ILE A 283 23.24 17.56 -6.41
CA ILE A 283 21.82 17.81 -6.10
C ILE A 283 21.72 18.96 -5.09
N THR A 284 21.12 20.07 -5.51
CA THR A 284 20.81 21.20 -4.63
C THR A 284 19.50 20.99 -3.89
N SER A 285 19.38 21.55 -2.68
CA SER A 285 18.12 21.51 -1.94
C SER A 285 17.05 22.32 -2.68
N SER A 286 15.96 21.66 -3.08
CA SER A 286 14.76 22.28 -3.64
C SER A 286 13.64 22.34 -2.58
N ALA A 287 12.61 23.15 -2.84
CA ALA A 287 11.40 23.20 -2.01
C ALA A 287 10.46 22.00 -2.25
N SER A 288 10.69 21.25 -3.33
CA SER A 288 9.94 20.06 -3.75
C SER A 288 10.36 18.81 -2.97
N ARG A 289 9.50 17.79 -2.96
CA ARG A 289 9.83 16.51 -2.34
C ARG A 289 10.77 15.72 -3.26
N VAL A 290 12.02 15.60 -2.83
CA VAL A 290 13.06 14.83 -3.53
C VAL A 290 13.03 13.35 -3.12
N VAL A 291 12.90 12.46 -4.10
CA VAL A 291 12.98 11.00 -3.94
C VAL A 291 14.20 10.46 -4.70
N PRO A 292 15.29 10.09 -4.02
CA PRO A 292 16.43 9.45 -4.65
C PRO A 292 16.13 7.98 -4.98
N VAL A 293 16.54 7.55 -6.17
CA VAL A 293 16.54 6.16 -6.63
C VAL A 293 17.99 5.74 -6.80
N TYR A 294 18.52 5.01 -5.84
CA TYR A 294 19.89 4.50 -5.90
C TYR A 294 19.92 3.21 -6.71
N VAL A 295 20.63 3.23 -7.84
CA VAL A 295 20.81 2.04 -8.68
C VAL A 295 22.26 1.59 -8.56
N PHE A 296 22.49 0.51 -7.82
CA PHE A 296 23.78 -0.16 -7.70
C PHE A 296 23.97 -1.09 -8.89
N ASP A 297 24.78 -0.65 -9.85
CA ASP A 297 25.17 -1.44 -11.02
C ASP A 297 26.57 -2.00 -10.77
N LEU A 298 26.59 -3.25 -10.32
CA LEU A 298 27.78 -3.91 -9.79
C LEU A 298 28.46 -4.76 -10.86
N ASP A 299 29.77 -4.59 -11.01
CA ASP A 299 30.64 -5.40 -11.89
C ASP A 299 30.94 -6.78 -11.25
N GLN A 300 29.91 -7.49 -10.80
CA GLN A 300 30.05 -8.83 -10.19
C GLN A 300 29.36 -9.88 -11.05
N ASP A 301 30.06 -11.01 -11.27
CA ASP A 301 29.52 -12.16 -11.99
C ASP A 301 28.57 -13.01 -11.13
N ARG A 302 28.59 -12.84 -9.80
CA ARG A 302 27.63 -13.45 -8.90
C ARG A 302 26.38 -12.60 -8.82
N GLN A 303 25.22 -13.25 -8.88
CA GLN A 303 23.94 -12.58 -8.68
C GLN A 303 23.82 -12.10 -7.24
N LEU A 304 23.57 -10.80 -7.07
CA LEU A 304 23.23 -10.18 -5.80
C LEU A 304 21.84 -9.58 -5.90
N LEU A 305 20.99 -9.93 -4.93
CA LEU A 305 19.64 -9.41 -4.77
C LEU A 305 19.47 -8.77 -3.40
N LEU A 306 18.51 -7.86 -3.28
CA LEU A 306 18.07 -7.29 -2.02
C LEU A 306 17.19 -8.30 -1.28
N ASP A 307 17.55 -8.60 -0.05
CA ASP A 307 16.86 -9.57 0.81
C ASP A 307 16.59 -10.90 0.11
N ARG A 308 17.54 -11.37 -0.73
CA ARG A 308 17.51 -12.61 -1.52
C ARG A 308 16.54 -12.65 -2.70
N TYR A 309 15.46 -11.87 -2.68
CA TYR A 309 14.36 -12.02 -3.65
C TYR A 309 14.19 -10.83 -4.60
N HIS A 310 14.64 -9.63 -4.21
CA HIS A 310 14.22 -8.39 -4.87
C HIS A 310 15.37 -7.74 -5.64
N GLN A 311 15.09 -7.28 -6.86
CA GLN A 311 16.01 -6.37 -7.57
C GLN A 311 15.85 -4.91 -7.12
N SER A 312 14.68 -4.55 -6.59
CA SER A 312 14.38 -3.20 -6.13
C SER A 312 13.45 -3.23 -4.92
N ILE A 313 13.71 -2.36 -3.95
CA ILE A 313 12.90 -2.19 -2.74
C ILE A 313 12.56 -0.72 -2.55
N ALA A 314 11.30 -0.49 -2.20
CA ALA A 314 10.75 0.83 -1.90
C ALA A 314 10.79 1.11 -0.39
N TYR A 315 11.32 2.28 -0.03
CA TYR A 315 11.14 2.90 1.27
C TYR A 315 10.31 4.17 1.14
N ARG A 316 9.91 4.77 2.27
CA ARG A 316 9.14 6.02 2.27
C ARG A 316 9.92 7.20 1.67
N ASP A 317 11.25 7.18 1.83
CA ASP A 317 12.15 8.28 1.52
C ASP A 317 13.12 8.01 0.37
N MET A 318 13.23 6.77 -0.13
CA MET A 318 14.09 6.41 -1.26
C MET A 318 13.69 5.08 -1.90
N VAL A 319 14.23 4.82 -3.08
CA VAL A 319 14.21 3.50 -3.72
C VAL A 319 15.64 2.99 -3.86
N ILE A 320 15.85 1.71 -3.61
CA ILE A 320 17.16 1.06 -3.76
C ILE A 320 16.98 -0.08 -4.76
N ALA A 321 17.78 -0.08 -5.82
CA ALA A 321 17.82 -1.15 -6.82
C ALA A 321 19.25 -1.67 -7.01
N VAL A 322 19.36 -2.96 -7.34
CA VAL A 322 20.63 -3.64 -7.59
C VAL A 322 20.55 -4.44 -8.88
N ARG A 323 21.60 -4.34 -9.70
CA ARG A 323 21.87 -5.22 -10.84
C ARG A 323 23.33 -5.67 -10.81
N THR A 324 23.59 -6.82 -11.41
CA THR A 324 24.91 -7.48 -11.47
C THR A 324 25.23 -7.89 -12.91
N LYS A 325 26.47 -8.29 -13.19
CA LYS A 325 26.91 -8.72 -14.52
C LYS A 325 26.27 -10.02 -14.97
N ALA A 326 25.96 -10.91 -14.03
CA ALA A 326 25.08 -12.05 -14.29
C ALA A 326 23.79 -11.57 -14.95
N SER A 327 23.54 -11.98 -16.19
CA SER A 327 22.37 -11.54 -16.93
C SER A 327 21.10 -12.29 -16.48
N GLN A 328 21.26 -13.49 -15.96
CA GLN A 328 20.18 -14.41 -15.63
C GLN A 328 20.48 -15.22 -14.36
N GLY A 329 19.44 -15.58 -13.64
CA GLY A 329 19.52 -16.49 -12.49
C GLY A 329 18.19 -17.19 -12.23
N VAL A 330 18.26 -18.39 -11.66
CA VAL A 330 17.06 -19.15 -11.26
C VAL A 330 16.49 -18.50 -10.01
N SER A 331 15.22 -18.11 -10.05
CA SER A 331 14.54 -17.58 -8.87
C SER A 331 13.92 -18.70 -8.02
N ASP A 332 13.61 -18.38 -6.77
CA ASP A 332 12.90 -19.26 -5.85
C ASP A 332 11.39 -19.37 -6.15
N TYR A 333 10.95 -18.92 -7.33
CA TYR A 333 9.55 -18.96 -7.76
C TYR A 333 9.35 -19.93 -8.91
N THR A 334 8.20 -20.59 -8.94
CA THR A 334 7.72 -21.37 -10.08
C THR A 334 6.43 -20.80 -10.63
N CYS A 335 6.25 -20.93 -11.94
CA CYS A 335 4.97 -20.72 -12.59
C CYS A 335 4.74 -21.81 -13.64
N ASN A 336 3.53 -22.34 -13.69
CA ASN A 336 3.10 -23.36 -14.66
C ASN A 336 4.07 -24.56 -14.75
N GLY A 337 4.58 -25.01 -13.62
CA GLY A 337 5.51 -26.14 -13.51
C GLY A 337 6.97 -25.86 -13.92
N ARG A 338 7.36 -24.60 -14.13
CA ARG A 338 8.74 -24.20 -14.45
C ARG A 338 9.26 -23.13 -13.48
N HIS A 339 10.56 -23.15 -13.19
CA HIS A 339 11.21 -22.07 -12.43
C HIS A 339 11.18 -20.76 -13.21
N VAL A 340 10.86 -19.67 -12.53
CA VAL A 340 10.95 -18.32 -13.09
C VAL A 340 12.42 -17.93 -13.19
N ILE A 341 12.85 -17.54 -14.39
CA ILE A 341 14.21 -17.06 -14.63
C ILE A 341 14.23 -15.55 -14.42
N LEU A 342 15.00 -15.10 -13.43
CA LEU A 342 15.18 -13.68 -13.16
C LEU A 342 16.19 -13.09 -14.15
N GLN A 343 15.85 -11.93 -14.71
CA GLN A 343 16.75 -11.16 -15.58
C GLN A 343 17.39 -10.02 -14.76
N SER A 344 18.51 -10.30 -14.09
CA SER A 344 19.16 -9.38 -13.13
C SER A 344 19.51 -8.01 -13.73
N ARG A 345 19.73 -7.95 -15.04
CA ARG A 345 20.04 -6.74 -15.78
C ARG A 345 18.81 -5.89 -16.14
N GLN A 346 17.59 -6.44 -16.13
CA GLN A 346 16.35 -5.68 -16.38
C GLN A 346 15.82 -5.10 -15.07
N LEU A 347 15.89 -3.78 -14.92
CA LEU A 347 15.48 -3.05 -13.71
C LEU A 347 14.28 -2.15 -13.91
N GLU A 348 13.85 -1.90 -15.15
CA GLU A 348 12.78 -0.96 -15.46
C GLU A 348 11.51 -1.31 -14.67
N ARG A 349 11.11 -2.58 -14.67
CA ARG A 349 9.88 -3.03 -14.02
C ARG A 349 9.97 -2.99 -12.49
N PRO A 350 10.99 -3.58 -11.85
CA PRO A 350 11.19 -3.44 -10.40
C PRO A 350 11.26 -1.98 -9.92
N ILE A 351 11.91 -1.09 -10.69
CA ILE A 351 12.00 0.33 -10.36
C ILE A 351 10.63 1.00 -10.46
N VAL A 352 9.86 0.77 -11.53
CA VAL A 352 8.49 1.31 -11.67
C VAL A 352 7.61 0.88 -10.50
N GLY A 353 7.61 -0.42 -10.14
CA GLY A 353 6.86 -0.91 -9.00
C GLY A 353 7.31 -0.30 -7.66
N SER A 354 8.61 -0.06 -7.49
CA SER A 354 9.14 0.56 -6.27
C SER A 354 8.82 2.05 -6.18
N LEU A 355 8.87 2.77 -7.31
CA LEU A 355 8.46 4.17 -7.39
C LEU A 355 6.97 4.36 -7.09
N LEU A 356 6.10 3.48 -7.57
CA LEU A 356 4.67 3.51 -7.24
C LEU A 356 4.41 3.42 -5.72
N GLN A 357 5.17 2.57 -5.03
CA GLN A 357 5.14 2.45 -3.57
C GLN A 357 5.66 3.72 -2.89
N THR A 358 6.84 4.21 -3.27
CA THR A 358 7.48 5.36 -2.59
C THR A 358 6.78 6.69 -2.86
N LEU A 359 6.27 6.91 -4.07
CA LEU A 359 5.66 8.18 -4.45
C LEU A 359 4.21 8.28 -3.96
N TRP A 360 3.40 7.26 -4.23
CA TRP A 360 1.94 7.28 -3.98
C TRP A 360 1.45 6.20 -3.01
N GLY A 361 2.34 5.39 -2.42
CA GLY A 361 1.95 4.37 -1.45
C GLY A 361 1.16 3.21 -2.05
N VAL A 362 1.26 2.98 -3.37
CA VAL A 362 0.55 1.89 -4.05
C VAL A 362 1.11 0.56 -3.58
N THR A 363 0.30 -0.27 -2.95
CA THR A 363 0.72 -1.59 -2.47
C THR A 363 0.89 -2.56 -3.63
N PRO A 364 1.90 -3.46 -3.61
CA PRO A 364 2.02 -4.52 -4.61
C PRO A 364 0.74 -5.34 -4.75
N THR A 365 0.36 -5.68 -5.98
CA THR A 365 -0.95 -6.31 -6.27
C THR A 365 -1.15 -7.66 -5.58
N HIS A 366 -0.08 -8.39 -5.30
CA HIS A 366 -0.12 -9.67 -4.59
C HIS A 366 -0.14 -9.55 -3.06
N LEU A 367 -0.19 -8.34 -2.50
CA LEU A 367 -0.19 -8.12 -1.04
C LEU A 367 -1.48 -7.47 -0.58
N ARG A 368 -2.12 -8.04 0.43
CA ARG A 368 -3.27 -7.44 1.13
C ARG A 368 -3.12 -7.49 2.64
N TRP A 369 -3.74 -6.55 3.33
CA TRP A 369 -3.89 -6.60 4.77
C TRP A 369 -5.04 -7.53 5.17
N SER A 370 -4.80 -8.41 6.14
CA SER A 370 -5.86 -9.19 6.78
C SER A 370 -6.02 -8.76 8.22
N THR A 371 -7.21 -8.23 8.54
CA THR A 371 -7.58 -7.88 9.91
C THR A 371 -7.62 -9.10 10.82
N SER A 372 -8.13 -10.24 10.34
CA SER A 372 -8.23 -11.48 11.12
C SER A 372 -6.86 -12.03 11.54
N HIS A 373 -5.86 -11.94 10.65
CA HIS A 373 -4.50 -12.40 10.94
C HIS A 373 -3.62 -11.30 11.56
N ASN A 374 -4.12 -10.06 11.60
CA ASN A 374 -3.36 -8.87 11.95
C ASN A 374 -2.01 -8.78 11.22
N ASN A 375 -1.98 -9.22 9.95
CA ASN A 375 -0.77 -9.29 9.16
C ASN A 375 -1.08 -9.10 7.67
N SER A 376 -0.05 -8.80 6.87
CA SER A 376 -0.14 -8.86 5.42
C SER A 376 -0.14 -10.32 4.94
N ILE A 377 -1.02 -10.63 3.99
CA ILE A 377 -1.11 -11.94 3.33
C ILE A 377 -0.67 -11.78 1.87
N VAL A 378 0.07 -12.78 1.40
CA VAL A 378 0.49 -12.92 0.01
C VAL A 378 -0.56 -13.70 -0.79
N ASP A 379 -1.00 -13.14 -1.90
CA ASP A 379 -1.94 -13.74 -2.85
C ASP A 379 -1.43 -13.50 -4.28
N TYR A 380 -0.71 -14.49 -4.83
CA TYR A 380 -0.10 -14.37 -6.16
C TYR A 380 -1.12 -14.41 -7.31
N THR A 381 -2.41 -14.55 -7.04
CA THR A 381 -3.48 -14.52 -8.05
C THR A 381 -3.42 -13.21 -8.84
N TRP A 382 -3.06 -12.14 -8.13
CA TRP A 382 -2.98 -10.77 -8.65
C TRP A 382 -1.56 -10.37 -9.07
N SER A 383 -0.63 -11.33 -9.15
CA SER A 383 0.75 -11.10 -9.56
C SER A 383 0.99 -11.33 -11.07
N VAL A 384 -0.08 -11.57 -11.82
CA VAL A 384 -0.09 -11.78 -13.27
C VAL A 384 -0.94 -10.71 -13.97
N GLY A 385 -0.86 -10.63 -15.29
CA GLY A 385 -1.55 -9.61 -16.07
C GLY A 385 -0.85 -8.26 -16.04
N GLN A 386 -1.63 -7.18 -16.18
CA GLN A 386 -1.12 -5.81 -16.31
C GLN A 386 -0.70 -5.20 -14.97
N THR A 387 0.46 -5.63 -14.46
CA THR A 387 1.02 -5.14 -13.19
C THR A 387 2.55 -5.15 -13.24
N PRO A 388 3.24 -4.09 -12.75
CA PRO A 388 4.69 -4.12 -12.59
C PRO A 388 5.12 -4.89 -11.33
N PHE A 389 4.18 -5.39 -10.53
CA PHE A 389 4.45 -6.01 -9.24
C PHE A 389 4.58 -7.53 -9.30
N GLY A 390 5.40 -8.06 -8.39
CA GLY A 390 5.57 -9.50 -8.18
C GLY A 390 6.45 -10.18 -9.24
N PRO A 391 6.65 -11.50 -9.12
CA PRO A 391 7.59 -12.25 -9.96
C PRO A 391 6.97 -12.82 -11.25
N PHE A 392 5.64 -12.83 -11.37
CA PHE A 392 4.93 -13.55 -12.45
C PHE A 392 4.41 -12.68 -13.59
N SER A 393 4.66 -11.37 -13.54
CA SER A 393 4.38 -10.44 -14.65
C SER A 393 5.65 -9.69 -15.03
N ASP A 394 5.89 -9.58 -16.33
CA ASP A 394 7.00 -8.84 -16.93
C ASP A 394 6.56 -7.50 -17.55
N LEU A 395 5.29 -7.12 -17.38
CA LEU A 395 4.76 -5.89 -17.94
C LEU A 395 5.16 -4.66 -17.13
N LEU A 396 5.58 -3.61 -17.84
CA LEU A 396 5.86 -2.27 -17.30
C LEU A 396 4.60 -1.41 -17.20
N SER A 397 3.62 -1.68 -18.06
CA SER A 397 2.44 -0.85 -18.19
C SER A 397 1.53 -0.93 -16.97
N LEU A 398 0.89 0.19 -16.63
CA LEU A 398 0.00 0.30 -15.47
C LEU A 398 -1.46 0.04 -15.86
N SER A 399 -2.14 -0.79 -15.07
CA SER A 399 -3.60 -0.93 -15.11
C SER A 399 -4.29 0.18 -14.32
N PHE A 400 -5.62 0.26 -14.44
CA PHE A 400 -6.41 1.22 -13.66
C PHE A 400 -6.20 1.06 -12.15
N VAL A 401 -5.90 -0.16 -11.67
CA VAL A 401 -5.73 -0.46 -10.24
C VAL A 401 -4.61 0.36 -9.63
N GLN A 402 -3.44 0.39 -10.27
CA GLN A 402 -2.31 1.16 -9.73
C GLN A 402 -2.57 2.66 -9.84
N LYS A 403 -3.27 3.11 -10.89
CA LYS A 403 -3.62 4.52 -11.10
C LYS A 403 -4.61 5.03 -10.07
N ASP A 404 -5.73 4.34 -9.92
CA ASP A 404 -6.78 4.68 -8.95
C ASP A 404 -6.25 4.57 -7.52
N ALA A 405 -5.42 3.56 -7.21
CA ALA A 405 -4.76 3.44 -5.92
C ALA A 405 -3.87 4.65 -5.61
N ALA A 406 -3.09 5.15 -6.58
CA ALA A 406 -2.20 6.29 -6.36
C ALA A 406 -2.97 7.56 -5.96
N HIS A 407 -4.08 7.84 -6.64
CA HIS A 407 -4.95 8.97 -6.30
C HIS A 407 -5.68 8.74 -4.97
N ARG A 408 -6.28 7.56 -4.79
CA ARG A 408 -7.04 7.18 -3.59
C ARG A 408 -6.18 7.25 -2.33
N ASN A 409 -4.97 6.70 -2.36
CA ASN A 409 -4.12 6.60 -1.18
C ASN A 409 -3.75 7.98 -0.65
N SER A 410 -3.33 8.88 -1.55
CA SER A 410 -3.02 10.27 -1.21
C SER A 410 -4.21 10.99 -0.56
N LEU A 411 -5.41 10.75 -1.08
CA LEU A 411 -6.66 11.32 -0.55
C LEU A 411 -7.03 10.74 0.80
N LEU A 412 -6.94 9.42 1.00
CA LEU A 412 -7.28 8.77 2.26
C LEU A 412 -6.34 9.17 3.39
N ILE A 413 -5.04 9.31 3.12
CA ILE A 413 -4.09 9.80 4.11
C ILE A 413 -4.39 11.26 4.47
N THR A 414 -4.66 12.11 3.47
CA THR A 414 -5.04 13.51 3.73
C THR A 414 -6.35 13.59 4.51
N PHE A 415 -7.35 12.77 4.17
CA PHE A 415 -8.63 12.70 4.87
C PHE A 415 -8.45 12.34 6.34
N ASN A 416 -7.68 11.27 6.60
CA ASN A 416 -7.40 10.82 7.95
C ASN A 416 -6.72 11.91 8.77
N ASN A 417 -5.73 12.61 8.19
CA ASN A 417 -5.05 13.72 8.84
C ASN A 417 -6.00 14.89 9.14
N SER A 418 -6.84 15.30 8.19
CA SER A 418 -7.80 16.40 8.41
C SER A 418 -8.84 16.04 9.47
N VAL A 419 -9.30 14.78 9.51
CA VAL A 419 -10.21 14.29 10.56
C VAL A 419 -9.51 14.25 11.92
N SER A 420 -8.30 13.70 12.01
CA SER A 420 -7.51 13.68 13.25
C SER A 420 -7.25 15.10 13.77
N SER A 421 -6.86 16.02 12.90
CA SER A 421 -6.63 17.43 13.26
C SER A 421 -7.93 18.14 13.69
N ALA A 422 -9.07 17.80 13.11
CA ALA A 422 -10.37 18.31 13.58
C ALA A 422 -10.73 17.75 14.98
N ILE A 423 -10.45 16.47 15.24
CA ILE A 423 -10.63 15.85 16.56
C ILE A 423 -9.73 16.55 17.60
N GLU A 424 -8.49 16.84 17.27
CA GLU A 424 -7.57 17.58 18.16
C GLU A 424 -8.10 18.97 18.50
N ALA A 425 -8.61 19.72 17.51
CA ALA A 425 -9.25 21.02 17.75
C ALA A 425 -10.42 20.90 18.73
N LEU A 426 -11.29 19.90 18.54
CA LEU A 426 -12.42 19.64 19.44
C LEU A 426 -11.98 19.21 20.85
N GLN A 427 -10.91 18.41 20.95
CA GLN A 427 -10.33 18.03 22.24
C GLN A 427 -9.78 19.24 22.99
N SER A 428 -9.14 20.18 22.28
CA SER A 428 -8.69 21.45 22.86
C SER A 428 -9.87 22.28 23.38
N VAL A 429 -10.96 22.39 22.61
CA VAL A 429 -12.20 23.05 23.06
C VAL A 429 -12.75 22.40 24.32
N LYS A 430 -12.79 21.06 24.37
CA LYS A 430 -13.25 20.30 25.53
C LYS A 430 -12.37 20.55 26.76
N ALA A 431 -11.04 20.58 26.59
CA ALA A 431 -10.09 20.80 27.67
C ALA A 431 -10.27 22.16 28.35
N HIS A 432 -10.66 23.20 27.60
CA HIS A 432 -10.89 24.56 28.11
C HIS A 432 -12.33 24.81 28.58
N GLY A 433 -13.07 23.76 28.97
CA GLY A 433 -14.40 23.89 29.55
C GLY A 433 -15.56 23.97 28.55
N GLY A 434 -15.31 23.67 27.27
CA GLY A 434 -16.30 23.53 26.21
C GLY A 434 -16.51 24.78 25.35
N GLU A 435 -17.15 24.59 24.20
CA GLU A 435 -17.27 25.60 23.14
C GLU A 435 -17.88 26.93 23.59
N ARG A 436 -18.90 26.89 24.45
CA ARG A 436 -19.61 28.09 24.91
C ARG A 436 -18.78 28.94 25.87
N LYS A 437 -17.98 28.28 26.72
CA LYS A 437 -17.12 28.96 27.70
C LYS A 437 -15.87 29.54 27.04
N LEU A 438 -15.29 28.78 26.11
CA LEU A 438 -14.06 29.19 25.43
C LEU A 438 -14.31 30.28 24.38
N LEU A 439 -15.27 30.10 23.47
CA LEU A 439 -15.35 30.92 22.25
C LEU A 439 -16.21 32.19 22.42
N GLY A 440 -17.05 32.27 23.45
CA GLY A 440 -18.04 33.35 23.58
C GLY A 440 -19.04 33.39 22.40
N ALA A 441 -20.04 34.28 22.44
CA ALA A 441 -21.14 34.24 21.46
C ALA A 441 -20.70 34.46 20.00
N LYS A 442 -19.83 35.44 19.74
CA LYS A 442 -19.42 35.81 18.37
C LYS A 442 -18.52 34.74 17.73
N ARG A 443 -17.45 34.29 18.42
CA ARG A 443 -16.55 33.27 17.84
C ARG A 443 -17.22 31.90 17.81
N HIS A 444 -18.16 31.61 18.72
CA HIS A 444 -18.95 30.38 18.65
C HIS A 444 -19.81 30.33 17.38
N ALA A 445 -20.50 31.41 17.01
CA ALA A 445 -21.26 31.45 15.76
C ALA A 445 -20.35 31.22 14.53
N GLU A 446 -19.18 31.86 14.49
CA GLU A 446 -18.20 31.67 13.42
C GLU A 446 -17.67 30.22 13.39
N PHE A 447 -17.34 29.65 14.55
CA PHE A 447 -16.88 28.28 14.69
C PHE A 447 -17.93 27.29 14.14
N MET A 448 -19.21 27.45 14.52
CA MET A 448 -20.28 26.58 14.04
C MET A 448 -20.48 26.70 12.53
N GLN A 449 -20.42 27.91 11.96
CA GLN A 449 -20.49 28.10 10.52
C GLN A 449 -19.35 27.39 9.80
N ARG A 450 -18.11 27.57 10.27
CA ARG A 450 -16.92 26.91 9.69
C ARG A 450 -16.96 25.39 9.83
N TRP A 451 -17.44 24.90 10.98
CA TRP A 451 -17.62 23.47 11.23
C TRP A 451 -18.62 22.85 10.26
N HIS A 452 -19.77 23.48 10.03
CA HIS A 452 -20.75 22.98 9.07
C HIS A 452 -20.22 22.96 7.64
N VAL A 453 -19.49 24.00 7.21
CA VAL A 453 -18.88 24.03 5.87
C VAL A 453 -17.79 22.96 5.75
N PHE A 454 -16.96 22.77 6.77
CA PHE A 454 -15.96 21.71 6.81
C PHE A 454 -16.62 20.33 6.67
N TYR A 455 -17.63 20.05 7.48
CA TYR A 455 -18.38 18.79 7.45
C TYR A 455 -19.01 18.54 6.07
N PHE A 456 -19.68 19.54 5.50
CA PHE A 456 -20.25 19.46 4.15
C PHE A 456 -19.18 19.13 3.10
N LYS A 457 -18.01 19.76 3.15
CA LYS A 457 -16.90 19.47 2.24
C LYS A 457 -16.42 18.03 2.40
N LEU A 458 -16.32 17.50 3.62
CA LEU A 458 -15.96 16.10 3.85
C LEU A 458 -17.00 15.13 3.27
N GLU A 459 -18.30 15.42 3.38
CA GLU A 459 -19.34 14.60 2.75
C GLU A 459 -19.21 14.61 1.21
N LYS A 460 -18.87 15.75 0.62
CA LYS A 460 -18.58 15.84 -0.83
C LYS A 460 -17.33 15.06 -1.22
N VAL A 461 -16.27 15.08 -0.41
CA VAL A 461 -15.10 14.22 -0.62
C VAL A 461 -15.51 12.75 -0.65
N MET A 462 -16.28 12.29 0.34
CA MET A 462 -16.73 10.89 0.41
C MET A 462 -17.60 10.49 -0.78
N SER A 463 -18.54 11.35 -1.17
CA SER A 463 -19.41 11.13 -2.33
C SER A 463 -18.60 11.03 -3.63
N SER A 464 -17.68 11.97 -3.88
CA SER A 464 -16.82 11.93 -5.06
C SER A 464 -15.88 10.71 -5.07
N LEU A 465 -15.30 10.34 -3.93
CA LEU A 465 -14.48 9.13 -3.79
C LEU A 465 -15.28 7.86 -4.11
N SER A 466 -16.56 7.80 -3.72
CA SER A 466 -17.42 6.63 -4.00
C SER A 466 -17.74 6.46 -5.49
N LEU A 467 -17.66 7.55 -6.26
CA LEU A 467 -17.82 7.56 -7.71
C LEU A 467 -16.47 7.51 -8.45
N PHE A 468 -15.37 7.31 -7.71
CA PHE A 468 -14.00 7.34 -8.23
C PHE A 468 -13.63 8.63 -8.97
N ASP A 469 -14.28 9.75 -8.62
CA ASP A 469 -13.91 11.09 -9.08
C ASP A 469 -12.89 11.69 -8.12
N PHE A 470 -11.63 11.26 -8.29
CA PHE A 470 -10.53 11.70 -7.45
C PHE A 470 -10.21 13.19 -7.63
N GLY A 471 -10.52 13.78 -8.79
CA GLY A 471 -10.28 15.19 -9.06
C GLY A 471 -11.16 16.10 -8.20
N THR A 472 -12.46 15.83 -8.20
CA THR A 472 -13.42 16.57 -7.37
C THR A 472 -13.20 16.30 -5.88
N ALA A 473 -12.87 15.05 -5.51
CA ALA A 473 -12.52 14.72 -4.13
C ALA A 473 -11.29 15.51 -3.64
N LEU A 474 -10.23 15.61 -4.45
CA LEU A 474 -9.04 16.40 -4.11
C LEU A 474 -9.35 17.89 -3.95
N TYR A 475 -10.20 18.43 -4.82
CA TYR A 475 -10.63 19.83 -4.75
C TYR A 475 -11.33 20.14 -3.42
N PHE A 476 -12.35 19.35 -3.04
CA PHE A 476 -13.06 19.56 -1.78
C PHE A 476 -12.18 19.32 -0.56
N MET A 477 -11.26 18.35 -0.64
CA MET A 477 -10.29 18.10 0.42
C MET A 477 -9.39 19.31 0.65
N LYS A 478 -8.73 19.80 -0.40
CA LYS A 478 -7.84 20.98 -0.27
C LYS A 478 -8.61 22.23 0.15
N SER A 479 -9.87 22.35 -0.27
CA SER A 479 -10.74 23.43 0.18
C SER A 479 -11.13 23.34 1.66
N SER A 480 -11.22 22.14 2.24
CA SER A 480 -11.61 21.94 3.64
C SER A 480 -10.48 22.32 4.61
N ASP A 481 -9.22 22.21 4.19
CA ASP A 481 -8.04 22.63 4.97
C ASP A 481 -8.15 24.10 5.42
N HIS A 482 -8.71 24.99 4.59
CA HIS A 482 -8.92 26.40 4.95
C HIS A 482 -9.90 26.58 6.12
N ASP A 483 -10.97 25.78 6.17
CA ASP A 483 -11.93 25.86 7.27
C ASP A 483 -11.35 25.25 8.53
N LEU A 484 -10.62 24.13 8.41
CA LEU A 484 -9.93 23.50 9.53
C LEU A 484 -8.87 24.42 10.15
N MET A 485 -8.05 25.08 9.33
CA MET A 485 -7.10 26.09 9.81
C MET A 485 -7.79 27.24 10.52
N ARG A 486 -8.97 27.68 10.04
CA ARG A 486 -9.73 28.75 10.69
C ARG A 486 -10.29 28.29 12.04
N LEU A 487 -10.81 27.07 12.13
CA LEU A 487 -11.27 26.47 13.38
C LEU A 487 -10.15 26.42 14.42
N HIS A 488 -8.96 25.92 14.04
CA HIS A 488 -7.78 25.89 14.90
C HIS A 488 -7.40 27.28 15.42
N ARG A 489 -7.37 28.29 14.54
CA ARG A 489 -7.08 29.67 14.94
C ARG A 489 -8.10 30.22 15.95
N LEU A 490 -9.40 30.01 15.72
CA LEU A 490 -10.44 30.45 16.64
C LEU A 490 -10.28 29.84 18.03
N VAL A 491 -9.94 28.55 18.09
CA VAL A 491 -9.70 27.83 19.34
C VAL A 491 -8.43 28.32 20.02
N TYR A 492 -7.36 28.51 19.26
CA TYR A 492 -6.07 29.01 19.77
C TYR A 492 -6.19 30.42 20.34
N ASP A 493 -6.75 31.36 19.58
CA ASP A 493 -6.92 32.75 19.99
C ASP A 493 -7.77 32.85 21.28
N ALA A 494 -8.83 32.04 21.35
CA ALA A 494 -9.66 31.97 22.55
C ALA A 494 -8.95 31.33 23.74
N ALA A 495 -8.13 30.30 23.52
CA ALA A 495 -7.40 29.63 24.59
C ALA A 495 -6.33 30.54 25.22
N VAL A 496 -5.67 31.37 24.42
CA VAL A 496 -4.68 32.35 24.91
C VAL A 496 -5.31 33.41 25.82
N GLU A 497 -6.58 33.76 25.60
CA GLU A 497 -7.30 34.73 26.43
C GLU A 497 -7.80 34.14 27.76
N VAL A 498 -7.74 32.82 27.95
CA VAL A 498 -8.17 32.18 29.21
C VAL A 498 -7.13 32.45 30.30
N GLN A 499 -7.47 33.34 31.22
CA GLN A 499 -6.67 33.59 32.41
C GLN A 499 -6.86 32.47 33.43
N THR A 500 -5.78 31.78 33.79
CA THR A 500 -5.76 30.83 34.89
C THR A 500 -5.66 31.59 36.21
N THR A 501 -6.78 31.84 36.87
CA THR A 501 -6.77 32.36 38.23
C THR A 501 -6.55 31.21 39.20
N LEU A 502 -5.38 31.21 39.83
CA LEU A 502 -5.05 30.26 40.90
C LEU A 502 -5.82 30.71 42.14
N VAL A 503 -6.99 30.13 42.37
CA VAL A 503 -7.74 30.36 43.61
C VAL A 503 -6.96 29.67 44.72
N CYS A 504 -6.15 30.42 45.45
CA CYS A 504 -5.48 29.91 46.65
C CYS A 504 -6.53 29.27 47.56
N PHE A 505 -6.25 28.06 48.03
CA PHE A 505 -7.08 27.38 49.02
C PHE A 505 -7.36 28.36 50.16
N LYS A 506 -8.63 28.70 50.38
CA LYS A 506 -9.02 29.33 51.65
C LYS A 506 -8.70 28.30 52.73
N ASP A 507 -7.78 28.66 53.63
CA ASP A 507 -7.53 27.84 54.81
C ASP A 507 -8.86 27.47 55.47
N PRO A 508 -9.07 26.21 55.87
CA PRO A 508 -10.30 25.81 56.51
C PRO A 508 -10.53 26.71 57.73
N PRO A 509 -11.76 27.23 57.92
CA PRO A 509 -12.04 28.13 59.02
C PRO A 509 -11.65 27.44 60.34
N PHE A 510 -10.87 28.15 61.16
CA PHE A 510 -10.37 27.65 62.44
C PHE A 510 -11.53 27.02 63.25
N PRO A 511 -11.37 25.79 63.80
CA PRO A 511 -12.49 24.98 64.28
C PRO A 511 -12.95 25.43 65.68
N TRP A 512 -13.47 26.66 65.76
CA TRP A 512 -13.98 27.27 66.99
C TRP A 512 -15.00 26.40 67.71
N LYS A 513 -15.85 25.68 66.97
CA LYS A 513 -16.85 24.77 67.53
C LYS A 513 -16.22 23.61 68.32
N SER A 514 -15.12 23.03 67.81
CA SER A 514 -14.42 21.94 68.49
C SER A 514 -13.69 22.42 69.73
N ILE A 515 -13.10 23.62 69.68
CA ILE A 515 -12.40 24.23 70.82
C ILE A 515 -13.41 24.64 71.91
N LEU A 516 -14.51 25.30 71.54
CA LEU A 516 -15.61 25.63 72.48
C LEU A 516 -16.19 24.36 73.11
N GLY A 517 -16.38 23.29 72.33
CA GLY A 517 -16.81 22.00 72.85
C GLY A 517 -15.84 21.42 73.89
N PHE A 518 -14.54 21.48 73.62
CA PHE A 518 -13.51 21.02 74.55
C PHE A 518 -13.45 21.88 75.83
N CYS A 519 -13.52 23.20 75.72
CA CYS A 519 -13.59 24.10 76.87
C CYS A 519 -14.83 23.84 77.74
N CYS A 520 -16.00 23.64 77.14
CA CYS A 520 -17.22 23.27 77.87
C CYS A 520 -17.07 21.94 78.59
N MET A 521 -16.45 20.93 77.98
CA MET A 521 -16.19 19.63 78.62
C MET A 521 -15.20 19.76 79.78
N LEU A 522 -14.18 20.60 79.67
CA LEU A 522 -13.27 20.89 80.79
C LEU A 522 -13.97 21.61 81.94
N ILE A 523 -14.85 22.58 81.65
CA ILE A 523 -15.64 23.30 82.67
C ILE A 523 -16.63 22.36 83.36
N LEU A 524 -17.31 21.50 82.61
CA LEU A 524 -18.20 20.49 83.17
C LEU A 524 -17.43 19.46 84.00
N GLY A 525 -16.26 19.03 83.52
CA GLY A 525 -15.36 18.14 84.25
C GLY A 525 -14.84 18.76 85.54
N SER A 526 -14.41 20.03 85.52
CA SER A 526 -13.95 20.75 86.72
C SER A 526 -15.10 21.00 87.69
N TYR A 527 -16.30 21.29 87.19
CA TYR A 527 -17.51 21.43 88.02
C TYR A 527 -17.89 20.10 88.69
N PHE A 528 -17.87 18.99 87.95
CA PHE A 528 -18.10 17.65 88.53
C PHE A 528 -17.02 17.28 89.54
N TRP A 529 -15.76 17.62 89.26
CA TRP A 529 -14.65 17.36 90.15
C TRP A 529 -14.75 18.18 91.45
N MET A 530 -15.08 19.48 91.38
CA MET A 530 -15.32 20.33 92.56
C MET A 530 -16.56 19.92 93.37
N LYS A 531 -17.60 19.36 92.74
CA LYS A 531 -18.81 18.88 93.44
C LYS A 531 -18.81 17.38 93.77
N LYS A 532 -17.72 16.66 93.50
CA LYS A 532 -17.57 15.22 93.75
C LYS A 532 -17.99 14.84 95.18
N ASP A 533 -17.59 15.63 96.18
CA ASP A 533 -17.85 15.34 97.59
C ASP A 533 -19.30 15.65 98.03
N LYS A 534 -20.06 16.43 97.24
CA LYS A 534 -21.50 16.67 97.43
C LYS A 534 -22.39 15.70 96.64
N ILE A 535 -21.91 15.18 95.52
CA ILE A 535 -22.67 14.27 94.64
C ILE A 535 -22.49 12.80 95.06
N PHE A 536 -21.34 12.44 95.66
CA PHE A 536 -21.03 11.07 96.06
C PHE A 536 -20.89 10.85 97.57
N SER A 537 -21.48 11.70 98.44
CA SER A 537 -21.61 11.37 99.86
C SER A 537 -22.71 10.30 100.06
N SER A 538 -22.32 9.04 99.90
CA SER A 538 -23.09 7.88 100.32
C SER A 538 -23.23 7.89 101.84
N LYS A 539 -24.47 7.83 102.35
CA LYS A 539 -24.77 7.55 103.74
C LYS A 539 -24.18 6.20 104.13
N LYS A 540 -23.15 6.21 104.98
CA LYS A 540 -22.80 5.06 105.81
C LYS A 540 -22.95 5.44 107.28
N LYS A 541 -23.75 4.62 107.98
CA LYS A 541 -24.00 4.53 109.43
C LYS A 541 -25.06 5.48 110.02
N GLN A 542 -26.21 4.91 110.33
CA GLN A 542 -26.49 4.44 111.69
C GLN A 542 -27.43 3.22 111.60
N PHE A 543 -27.44 2.46 112.68
CA PHE A 543 -28.16 1.20 112.92
C PHE A 543 -29.60 1.16 112.39
#